data_AF-A0A521HR73-F1
#
_entry.id   AF-A0A521HR73-F1
#
_cell.length_a   1.000
_cell.length_b   1.000
_cell.length_c   1.000
_cell.angle_alpha   90.00
_cell.angle_beta   90.00
_cell.angle_gamma   90.00
#
_symmetry.space_group_name_H-M   'P 1'
#
loop_
_entity.id
_entity.type
_entity.pdbx_description
1 polymer ?
#
loop_
_entity_poly.entity_id
_entity_poly.type
_entity_poly.pdbx_seq_one_letter_code
_entity_poly.pdbx_strand_id
1 'polypeptide(L)'
;MSARLRLHLLGLLLPTIAACIFLAILGHQFDVAGLKAATIVATPAVLGAQVAALLCWRYVDRSARNHRSAWINGVLMALLAHFLFGLFMAIELAVFAGFQDGNSIGVLTGTLVQTLFFTFMSLMVAGALSIPLTAWATHGVARRREKELALEIG
;
A
#
# COMPACT_ATOMS: atom_id res chain seq x y z
N MET A 1 2.59 21.08 -5.64
CA MET A 1 3.49 20.02 -5.06
C MET A 1 2.90 19.34 -3.81
N SER A 2 1.99 19.99 -3.06
CA SER A 2 1.52 19.47 -1.76
C SER A 2 0.63 18.22 -1.88
N ALA A 3 -0.15 18.10 -2.97
CA ALA A 3 -1.04 16.97 -3.21
C ALA A 3 -0.28 15.63 -3.33
N ARG A 4 0.85 15.61 -4.05
CA ARG A 4 1.69 14.41 -4.20
C ARG A 4 2.29 13.98 -2.86
N LEU A 5 2.82 14.94 -2.09
CA LEU A 5 3.35 14.68 -0.75
C LEU A 5 2.27 14.08 0.16
N ARG A 6 1.04 14.61 0.14
CA ARG A 6 -0.08 14.09 0.92
C ARG A 6 -0.43 12.64 0.57
N LEU A 7 -0.40 12.28 -0.72
CA LEU A 7 -0.63 10.91 -1.14
C LEU A 7 0.41 9.95 -0.55
N HIS A 8 1.69 10.32 -0.60
CA HIS A 8 2.77 9.52 0.00
C HIS A 8 2.72 9.50 1.53
N LEU A 9 2.34 10.60 2.18
CA LEU A 9 2.13 10.61 3.64
C LEU A 9 1.00 9.67 4.04
N LEU A 10 -0.09 9.63 3.28
CA LEU A 10 -1.17 8.66 3.50
C LEU A 10 -0.70 7.23 3.26
N GLY A 11 0.09 7.00 2.21
CA GLY A 11 0.71 5.71 1.92
C GLY A 11 1.68 5.22 3.00
N LEU A 12 2.27 6.12 3.78
CA LEU A 12 3.08 5.80 4.95
C LEU A 12 2.21 5.55 6.20
N LEU A 13 1.30 6.47 6.51
CA LEU A 13 0.57 6.47 7.77
C LEU A 13 -0.49 5.37 7.85
N LEU A 14 -1.29 5.17 6.81
CA LEU A 14 -2.40 4.20 6.85
C LEU A 14 -1.92 2.76 7.12
N PRO A 15 -0.90 2.23 6.42
CA PRO A 15 -0.41 0.88 6.71
C PRO A 15 0.24 0.77 8.08
N THR A 16 0.96 1.81 8.51
CA THR A 16 1.62 1.83 9.84
C THR A 16 0.59 1.80 10.96
N ILE A 17 -0.46 2.63 10.88
CA ILE A 17 -1.55 2.66 11.85
C ILE A 17 -2.27 1.31 11.87
N ALA A 18 -2.56 0.72 10.70
CA ALA A 18 -3.19 -0.58 10.60
C ALA A 18 -2.35 -1.69 11.28
N ALA A 19 -1.03 -1.69 11.08
CA ALA A 19 -0.11 -2.63 11.73
C ALA A 19 -0.09 -2.45 13.25
N CYS A 20 -0.05 -1.21 13.74
CA CYS A 20 -0.11 -0.91 15.18
C CYS A 20 -1.44 -1.37 15.81
N ILE A 21 -2.57 -1.14 15.14
CA ILE A 21 -3.90 -1.59 15.60
C ILE A 21 -3.94 -3.13 15.64
N PHE A 22 -3.45 -3.79 14.59
CA PHE A 22 -3.42 -5.25 14.53
C PHE A 22 -2.63 -5.86 15.69
N LEU A 23 -1.45 -5.32 15.99
CA LEU A 23 -0.64 -5.81 17.11
C LEU A 23 -1.24 -5.52 18.48
N ALA A 24 -1.90 -4.36 18.65
CA ALA A 24 -2.64 -4.05 19.86
C ALA A 24 -3.78 -5.06 20.10
N ILE A 25 -4.49 -5.47 19.04
CA ILE A 25 -5.53 -6.51 19.10
C ILE A 25 -4.94 -7.87 19.50
N LEU A 26 -3.74 -8.20 19.03
CA LEU A 26 -3.03 -9.43 19.40
C LEU A 26 -2.45 -9.42 20.83
N GLY A 27 -2.66 -8.34 21.59
CA GLY A 27 -2.19 -8.24 22.97
C GLY A 27 -0.69 -8.04 23.11
N HIS A 28 0.01 -7.67 22.03
CA HIS A 28 1.42 -7.30 22.12
C HIS A 28 1.57 -5.99 22.90
N GLN A 29 2.48 -5.98 23.87
CA GLN A 29 2.88 -4.75 24.55
C GLN A 29 3.69 -3.89 23.56
N PHE A 30 3.58 -2.56 23.68
CA PHE A 30 4.40 -1.61 22.94
C PHE A 30 5.82 -1.53 23.54
N ASP A 31 6.45 -2.68 23.74
CA ASP A 31 7.86 -2.82 24.10
C ASP A 31 8.74 -2.88 22.83
N VAL A 32 10.07 -2.98 23.02
CA VAL A 32 11.03 -3.00 21.91
C VAL A 32 10.80 -4.19 20.97
N ALA A 33 10.36 -5.34 21.50
CA ALA A 33 10.09 -6.53 20.71
C ALA A 33 8.80 -6.40 19.88
N GLY A 34 7.73 -5.86 20.47
CA GLY A 34 6.48 -5.53 19.78
C GLY A 34 6.69 -4.49 18.69
N LEU A 35 7.53 -3.48 18.92
CA LEU A 35 7.87 -2.48 17.90
C LEU A 35 8.67 -3.08 16.75
N LYS A 36 9.59 -4.01 17.03
CA LYS A 36 10.31 -4.76 15.99
C LYS A 36 9.35 -5.59 15.13
N ALA A 37 8.41 -6.31 15.77
CA ALA A 37 7.38 -7.08 15.07
C ALA A 37 6.47 -6.17 14.22
N ALA A 38 6.08 -5.00 14.75
CA ALA A 38 5.31 -4.00 14.01
C ALA A 38 6.02 -3.53 12.76
N THR A 39 7.32 -3.26 12.87
CA THR A 39 8.12 -2.75 11.78
C THR A 39 8.27 -3.79 10.67
N ILE A 40 8.50 -5.06 11.02
CA ILE A 40 8.59 -6.17 10.07
C ILE A 40 7.28 -6.28 9.28
N VAL A 41 6.14 -6.36 9.98
CA VAL A 41 4.83 -6.50 9.32
C VAL A 41 4.43 -5.26 8.51
N ALA A 42 4.73 -4.05 9.01
CA ALA A 42 4.37 -2.81 8.34
C ALA A 42 5.20 -2.53 7.08
N THR A 43 6.45 -2.99 7.04
CA THR A 43 7.40 -2.61 5.97
C THR A 43 6.89 -2.99 4.57
N PRO A 44 6.46 -4.24 4.30
CA PRO A 44 5.89 -4.62 3.01
C PRO A 44 4.65 -3.80 2.63
N ALA A 45 3.80 -3.48 3.61
CA ALA A 45 2.56 -2.74 3.38
C ALA A 45 2.85 -1.28 3.03
N VAL A 46 3.78 -0.64 3.74
CA VAL A 46 4.25 0.72 3.45
C VAL A 46 4.93 0.77 2.07
N LEU A 47 5.85 -0.17 1.78
CA LEU A 47 6.52 -0.21 0.48
C LEU A 47 5.51 -0.40 -0.66
N GLY A 48 4.55 -1.31 -0.50
CA GLY A 48 3.47 -1.55 -1.46
C GLY A 48 2.64 -0.29 -1.71
N ALA A 49 2.22 0.39 -0.65
CA ALA A 49 1.45 1.63 -0.75
C ALA A 49 2.24 2.77 -1.40
N GLN A 50 3.53 2.91 -1.09
CA GLN A 50 4.39 3.95 -1.66
C GLN A 50 4.65 3.74 -3.15
N VAL A 51 4.92 2.50 -3.56
CA VAL A 51 5.09 2.14 -4.97
C VAL A 51 3.78 2.30 -5.73
N ALA A 52 2.65 1.87 -5.15
CA ALA A 52 1.33 2.08 -5.76
C ALA A 52 1.01 3.58 -5.93
N ALA A 53 1.27 4.40 -4.91
CA ALA A 53 1.10 5.85 -4.98
C ALA A 53 1.98 6.49 -6.07
N LEU A 54 3.23 6.03 -6.21
CA LEU A 54 4.15 6.49 -7.25
C LEU A 54 3.63 6.16 -8.65
N LEU A 55 3.23 4.90 -8.88
CA LEU A 55 2.74 4.42 -10.18
C LEU A 55 1.40 5.05 -10.56
N CYS A 56 0.50 5.22 -9.60
CA CYS A 56 -0.84 5.75 -9.83
C CYS A 56 -0.88 7.29 -9.91
N TRP A 57 0.17 8.00 -9.48
CA TRP A 57 0.20 9.46 -9.44
C TRP A 57 -0.18 10.11 -10.78
N ARG A 58 0.35 9.60 -11.90
CA ARG A 58 0.06 10.14 -13.24
C ARG A 58 -1.43 10.13 -13.57
N TYR A 59 -2.15 9.09 -13.14
CA TYR A 59 -3.59 8.97 -13.37
C TYR A 59 -4.38 9.93 -12.47
N VAL A 60 -3.94 10.12 -11.22
CA VAL A 60 -4.55 11.08 -10.29
C VAL A 60 -4.37 12.51 -10.79
N ASP A 61 -3.16 12.89 -11.23
CA ASP A 61 -2.87 14.21 -11.79
C ASP A 61 -3.67 14.46 -13.08
N ARG A 62 -3.79 13.44 -13.95
CA ARG A 62 -4.62 13.54 -15.16
C ARG A 62 -6.11 13.72 -14.83
N SER A 63 -6.65 13.00 -13.85
CA SER A 63 -8.03 13.20 -13.41
C SER A 63 -8.25 14.61 -12.84
N ALA A 64 -7.31 15.13 -12.06
CA ALA A 64 -7.37 16.48 -11.51
C ALA A 64 -7.38 17.56 -12.61
N ARG A 65 -6.49 17.46 -13.61
CA ARG A 65 -6.45 18.38 -14.76
C ARG A 65 -7.73 18.37 -15.60
N ASN A 66 -8.40 17.22 -15.65
CA ASN A 66 -9.63 17.05 -16.42
C ASN A 66 -10.90 17.29 -15.59
N HIS A 67 -10.78 17.73 -14.33
CA HIS A 67 -11.90 17.91 -13.40
C HIS A 67 -12.77 16.64 -13.23
N ARG A 68 -12.14 15.46 -13.34
CA ARG A 68 -12.81 14.15 -13.24
C ARG A 68 -12.62 13.53 -11.87
N SER A 69 -13.57 12.68 -11.48
CA SER A 69 -13.44 11.87 -10.27
C SER A 69 -12.22 10.95 -10.32
N ALA A 70 -11.41 10.96 -9.26
CA ALA A 70 -10.29 10.02 -9.07
C ALA A 70 -10.64 8.79 -8.22
N TRP A 71 -11.93 8.49 -7.99
CA TRP A 71 -12.36 7.34 -7.19
C TRP A 71 -11.83 6.01 -7.75
N ILE A 72 -12.00 5.76 -9.05
CA ILE A 72 -11.54 4.53 -9.71
C ILE A 72 -10.01 4.41 -9.62
N ASN A 73 -9.27 5.51 -9.77
CA ASN A 73 -7.82 5.51 -9.61
C ASN A 73 -7.40 5.10 -8.20
N GLY A 74 -8.15 5.51 -7.17
CA GLY A 74 -7.87 5.11 -5.80
C GLY A 74 -8.23 3.65 -5.50
N VAL A 75 -9.29 3.11 -6.12
CA VAL A 75 -9.56 1.66 -6.08
C VAL A 75 -8.42 0.87 -6.72
N LEU A 76 -7.97 1.27 -7.91
CA LEU A 76 -6.84 0.65 -8.59
C LEU A 76 -5.57 0.72 -7.74
N MET A 77 -5.31 1.88 -7.13
CA MET A 77 -4.16 2.09 -6.25
C MET A 77 -4.22 1.18 -5.02
N ALA A 78 -5.40 0.98 -4.43
CA ALA A 78 -5.58 0.06 -3.30
C ALA A 78 -5.31 -1.40 -3.70
N LEU A 79 -5.90 -1.85 -4.81
CA LEU A 79 -5.68 -3.21 -5.32
C LEU A 79 -4.20 -3.46 -5.63
N LEU A 80 -3.52 -2.49 -6.24
CA LEU A 80 -2.09 -2.55 -6.50
C LEU A 80 -1.28 -2.60 -5.20
N ALA A 81 -1.65 -1.80 -4.19
CA ALA A 81 -0.98 -1.84 -2.88
C ALA A 81 -1.12 -3.20 -2.20
N HIS A 82 -2.29 -3.84 -2.25
CA HIS A 82 -2.49 -5.20 -1.71
C HIS A 82 -1.69 -6.26 -2.47
N PHE A 83 -1.65 -6.17 -3.80
CA PHE A 83 -0.83 -7.06 -4.62
C PHE A 83 0.66 -6.92 -4.30
N LEU A 84 1.15 -5.68 -4.24
CA LEU A 84 2.54 -5.39 -3.90
C LEU A 84 2.87 -5.79 -2.45
N PHE A 85 1.93 -5.64 -1.51
CA PHE A 85 2.07 -6.18 -0.17
C PHE A 85 2.30 -7.69 -0.21
N GLY A 86 1.46 -8.44 -0.95
CA GLY A 86 1.63 -9.89 -1.07
C GLY A 86 2.98 -10.28 -1.67
N LEU A 87 3.42 -9.54 -2.69
CA LEU A 87 4.73 -9.75 -3.32
C LEU A 87 5.87 -9.47 -2.35
N PHE A 88 5.85 -8.34 -1.66
CA PHE A 88 6.91 -7.96 -0.72
C PHE A 88 6.95 -8.85 0.52
N MET A 89 5.79 -9.31 1.02
CA MET A 89 5.73 -10.32 2.08
C MET A 89 6.33 -11.66 1.65
N ALA A 90 6.03 -12.13 0.45
CA ALA A 90 6.61 -13.36 -0.08
C ALA A 90 8.13 -13.26 -0.21
N ILE A 91 8.63 -12.13 -0.71
CA ILE A 91 10.07 -11.85 -0.80
C ILE A 91 10.71 -11.79 0.59
N GLU A 92 10.08 -11.08 1.53
CA GLU A 92 10.58 -10.95 2.90
C GLU A 92 10.70 -12.32 3.59
N LEU A 93 9.68 -13.18 3.47
CA LEU A 93 9.72 -14.53 4.01
C LEU A 93 10.79 -15.41 3.33
N ALA A 94 10.96 -15.30 2.02
CA ALA A 94 12.01 -16.02 1.30
C ALA A 94 13.41 -15.61 1.79
N VAL A 95 13.61 -14.33 2.08
CA VAL A 95 14.87 -13.82 2.65
C VAL A 95 15.09 -14.37 4.06
N PHE A 96 14.06 -14.40 4.91
CA PHE A 96 14.19 -14.89 6.29
C PHE A 96 14.32 -16.41 6.40
N ALA A 97 13.64 -17.19 5.56
CA ALA A 97 13.72 -18.65 5.56
C ALA A 97 15.08 -19.17 5.04
N GLY A 98 15.89 -18.28 4.44
CA GLY A 98 17.03 -18.66 3.62
C GLY A 98 16.54 -19.26 2.31
N PHE A 99 17.12 -18.83 1.18
CA PHE A 99 16.86 -19.49 -0.10
C PHE A 99 17.40 -20.93 -0.05
N GLN A 100 16.62 -21.86 0.49
CA GLN A 100 16.94 -23.27 0.50
C GLN A 100 16.59 -23.87 -0.88
N ASP A 101 17.64 -24.32 -1.56
CA ASP A 101 17.68 -25.19 -2.72
C ASP A 101 17.16 -24.68 -4.08
N GLY A 102 18.11 -24.13 -4.86
CA GLY A 102 18.67 -24.81 -6.05
C GLY A 102 17.81 -25.08 -7.29
N ASN A 103 16.50 -24.90 -7.25
CA ASN A 103 15.62 -25.14 -8.41
C ASN A 103 14.80 -23.90 -8.75
N SER A 104 15.30 -23.09 -9.69
CA SER A 104 14.78 -21.75 -10.01
C SER A 104 13.29 -21.72 -10.38
N ILE A 105 12.76 -22.79 -10.99
CA ILE A 105 11.35 -22.90 -11.38
C ILE A 105 10.44 -23.18 -10.17
N GLY A 106 10.88 -24.00 -9.22
CA GLY A 106 10.15 -24.28 -7.98
C GLY A 106 10.09 -23.06 -7.07
N VAL A 107 11.18 -22.30 -7.00
CA VAL A 107 11.26 -21.03 -6.26
C VAL A 107 10.32 -19.97 -6.86
N LEU A 108 10.30 -19.83 -8.19
CA LEU A 108 9.44 -18.86 -8.87
C LEU A 108 7.95 -19.18 -8.66
N THR A 109 7.58 -20.45 -8.84
CA THR A 109 6.19 -20.91 -8.69
C THR A 109 5.73 -20.79 -7.24
N GLY A 110 6.60 -21.15 -6.27
CA GLY A 110 6.33 -20.96 -4.85
C GLY A 110 6.14 -19.49 -4.46
N THR A 111 6.99 -18.60 -4.97
CA THR A 111 6.89 -17.15 -4.73
C THR A 111 5.59 -16.58 -5.30
N LEU A 112 5.18 -17.02 -6.49
CA LEU A 112 3.92 -16.61 -7.09
C LEU A 112 2.72 -17.06 -6.25
N VAL A 113 2.69 -18.34 -5.83
CA VAL A 113 1.60 -18.86 -4.99
C VAL A 113 1.53 -18.13 -3.65
N GLN A 114 2.67 -17.88 -3.00
CA GLN A 114 2.74 -17.09 -1.76
C GLN A 114 2.26 -15.64 -1.97
N THR A 115 2.68 -15.00 -3.07
CA THR A 115 2.26 -13.64 -3.42
C THR A 115 0.74 -13.57 -3.56
N LEU A 116 0.15 -14.51 -4.30
CA LEU A 116 -1.31 -14.57 -4.49
C LEU A 116 -2.03 -14.85 -3.17
N PHE A 117 -1.51 -15.76 -2.36
CA PHE A 117 -2.05 -16.08 -1.03
C PHE A 117 -2.06 -14.84 -0.13
N PHE A 118 -0.93 -14.16 0.04
CA PHE A 118 -0.86 -12.96 0.89
C PHE A 118 -1.68 -11.80 0.34
N THR A 119 -1.73 -11.64 -0.98
CA THR A 119 -2.61 -10.65 -1.62
C THR A 119 -4.07 -10.92 -1.28
N PHE A 120 -4.52 -12.17 -1.43
CA PHE A 120 -5.88 -12.58 -1.12
C PHE A 120 -6.21 -12.39 0.36
N MET A 121 -5.32 -12.84 1.26
CA MET A 121 -5.49 -12.64 2.71
C MET A 121 -5.57 -11.16 3.07
N SER A 122 -4.71 -10.32 2.48
CA SER A 122 -4.72 -8.87 2.69
C SER A 122 -6.02 -8.23 2.24
N LEU A 123 -6.55 -8.63 1.08
CA LEU A 123 -7.84 -8.17 0.56
C LEU A 123 -9.02 -8.63 1.44
N MET A 124 -8.98 -9.87 1.95
CA MET A 124 -10.04 -10.39 2.81
C MET A 124 -10.07 -9.70 4.18
N VAL A 125 -8.90 -9.49 4.79
CA VAL A 125 -8.80 -8.93 6.15
C VAL A 125 -8.95 -7.41 6.15
N ALA A 126 -8.33 -6.72 5.20
CA ALA A 126 -8.26 -5.25 5.19
C ALA A 126 -8.95 -4.61 3.99
N GLY A 127 -9.23 -5.34 2.90
CA GLY A 127 -9.73 -4.78 1.64
C GLY A 127 -11.07 -4.05 1.77
N ALA A 128 -12.00 -4.59 2.57
CA ALA A 128 -13.33 -4.01 2.77
C ALA A 128 -13.29 -2.55 3.27
N LEU A 129 -12.29 -2.20 4.09
CA LEU A 129 -12.11 -0.84 4.62
C LEU A 129 -11.06 -0.05 3.84
N SER A 130 -9.93 -0.67 3.52
CA SER A 130 -8.80 0.03 2.88
C SER A 130 -9.11 0.47 1.45
N ILE A 131 -9.89 -0.28 0.67
CA ILE A 131 -10.27 0.11 -0.70
C ILE A 131 -11.12 1.39 -0.71
N PRO A 132 -12.27 1.48 0.00
CA PRO A 132 -13.06 2.71 -0.01
C PRO A 132 -12.30 3.89 0.64
N LEU A 133 -11.51 3.66 1.69
CA LEU A 133 -10.69 4.71 2.31
C LEU A 133 -9.65 5.26 1.35
N THR A 134 -8.95 4.39 0.62
CA THR A 134 -7.95 4.78 -0.37
C THR A 134 -8.60 5.51 -1.54
N ALA A 135 -9.77 5.06 -2.00
CA ALA A 135 -10.54 5.72 -3.05
C ALA A 135 -10.96 7.13 -2.65
N TRP A 136 -11.50 7.29 -1.44
CA TRP A 136 -11.89 8.58 -0.89
C TRP A 136 -10.70 9.53 -0.71
N ALA A 137 -9.61 9.03 -0.12
CA ALA A 137 -8.38 9.80 0.08
C ALA A 137 -7.77 10.27 -1.25
N THR A 138 -7.71 9.38 -2.25
CA THR A 138 -7.22 9.71 -3.60
C THR A 138 -8.09 10.76 -4.27
N HIS A 139 -9.42 10.67 -4.12
CA HIS A 139 -10.34 11.69 -4.63
C HIS A 139 -10.11 13.05 -3.95
N GLY A 140 -9.91 13.08 -2.63
CA GLY A 140 -9.57 14.30 -1.90
C GLY A 140 -8.23 14.91 -2.32
N VAL A 141 -7.22 14.07 -2.60
CA VAL A 141 -5.93 14.50 -3.14
C VAL A 141 -6.08 15.10 -4.54
N ALA A 142 -6.90 14.49 -5.41
CA ALA A 142 -7.17 15.00 -6.75
C ALA A 142 -7.82 16.39 -6.72
N ARG A 143 -8.84 16.60 -5.87
CA ARG A 143 -9.47 17.92 -5.67
C ARG A 143 -8.50 18.98 -5.16
N ARG A 144 -7.54 18.58 -4.32
CA ARG A 144 -6.47 19.48 -3.87
C ARG A 144 -5.51 19.81 -5.00
N ARG A 145 -5.14 18.84 -5.84
CA ARG A 145 -4.28 19.07 -7.00
C ARG A 145 -4.95 20.02 -8.01
N GLU A 146 -6.25 19.87 -8.22
CA GLU A 146 -7.04 20.79 -9.06
C GLU A 146 -6.94 22.24 -8.57
N LYS A 147 -7.09 22.48 -7.26
CA LYS A 147 -6.91 23.81 -6.65
C LYS A 147 -5.49 24.34 -6.81
N GLU A 148 -4.47 23.49 -6.66
CA GLU A 148 -3.07 23.89 -6.90
C GLU A 148 -2.85 24.31 -8.35
N LEU A 149 -3.39 23.55 -9.31
CA LEU A 149 -3.27 23.87 -10.74
C LEU A 149 -3.96 25.18 -11.11
N ALA A 150 -5.10 25.48 -10.51
CA ALA A 150 -5.81 26.75 -10.73
C ALA A 150 -5.00 27.97 -10.23
N LEU A 151 -4.25 27.83 -9.13
CA LEU A 151 -3.38 28.87 -8.58
C LEU A 151 -2.05 29.01 -9.33
N GLU A 152 -1.64 28.00 -10.10
CA GLU A 152 -0.43 28.03 -10.94
C GLU A 152 -0.67 28.76 -12.28
N ILE A 153 -1.94 28.93 -12.69
CA ILE A 153 -2.34 29.50 -14.00
C ILE A 153 -2.90 30.93 -13.88
N GLY A 154 -3.47 31.30 -12.72
CA GLY A 154 -4.01 32.64 -12.44
C GLY A 154 -2.97 33.55 -11.81
#